data_AF-A0A257GUA8-F1
#
_entry.id   AF-A0A257GUA8-F1
#
_cell.length_a   1.000
_cell.length_b   1.000
_cell.length_c   1.000
_cell.angle_alpha   90.00
_cell.angle_beta   90.00
_cell.angle_gamma   90.00
#
_symmetry.space_group_name_H-M   'P 1'
#
loop_
_entity.id
_entity.type
_entity.pdbx_description
1 polymer ?
#
loop_
_entity_poly.entity_id
_entity_poly.type
_entity_poly.pdbx_seq_one_letter_code
_entity_poly.pdbx_strand_id
1 'polypeptide(L)'
;SNKQGQFIDRDLYLVVYGLDGTVRAHGANEKMVGKNLIELKDVDGKAFVKERVDLAQSKGTFWQDYKFTNPVSKKIEPKQMYCEKLDDAVVCGGVYK
;
A
#
# COMPACT_ATOMS: atom_id res chain seq x y z
N SER A 1 7.40 -4.07 -12.26
CA SER A 1 6.44 -4.89 -11.49
C SER A 1 6.16 -6.15 -12.28
N ASN A 2 6.02 -7.32 -11.64
CA ASN A 2 5.66 -8.58 -12.31
C ASN A 2 4.40 -9.15 -11.64
N LYS A 3 3.27 -9.20 -12.37
CA LYS A 3 1.98 -9.67 -11.86
C LYS A 3 1.89 -11.19 -11.67
N GLN A 4 2.85 -11.95 -12.19
CA GLN A 4 3.06 -13.37 -11.90
C GLN A 4 4.36 -13.60 -11.08
N GLY A 5 4.86 -12.55 -10.42
CA GLY A 5 6.05 -12.66 -9.59
C GLY A 5 5.82 -13.49 -8.33
N GLN A 6 6.90 -14.03 -7.78
CA GLN A 6 6.89 -14.89 -6.59
C GLN A 6 6.28 -14.27 -5.31
N PHE A 7 6.05 -12.94 -5.29
CA PHE A 7 5.52 -12.21 -4.14
C PHE A 7 4.05 -11.79 -4.31
N ILE A 8 3.32 -12.52 -5.16
CA ILE A 8 1.88 -12.35 -5.38
C ILE A 8 1.22 -13.71 -5.15
N ASP A 9 0.32 -13.79 -4.17
CA ASP A 9 -0.53 -14.95 -3.91
C ASP A 9 -1.99 -14.49 -3.87
N ARG A 10 -2.79 -14.86 -4.86
CA ARG A 10 -4.21 -14.47 -4.99
C ARG A 10 -4.42 -12.96 -4.85
N ASP A 11 -5.01 -12.47 -3.77
CA ASP A 11 -5.25 -11.06 -3.47
C ASP A 11 -4.14 -10.42 -2.61
N LEU A 12 -3.20 -11.22 -2.11
CA LEU A 12 -2.03 -10.77 -1.36
C LEU A 12 -0.94 -10.30 -2.33
N TYR A 13 -0.52 -9.05 -2.14
CA TYR A 13 0.59 -8.46 -2.87
C TYR A 13 1.30 -7.42 -2.02
N LEU A 14 2.57 -7.18 -2.35
CA LEU A 14 3.36 -6.14 -1.72
C LEU A 14 3.20 -4.78 -2.39
N VAL A 15 3.30 -3.72 -1.59
CA VAL A 15 3.47 -2.34 -2.01
C VAL A 15 4.68 -1.74 -1.31
N VAL A 16 5.42 -0.89 -2.00
CA VAL A 16 6.56 -0.17 -1.45
C VAL A 16 6.39 1.31 -1.76
N TYR A 17 6.47 2.14 -0.73
CA TYR A 17 6.42 3.60 -0.85
C TYR A 17 7.73 4.20 -0.34
N GLY A 18 8.20 5.27 -0.98
CA GLY A 18 9.16 6.18 -0.37
C GLY A 18 8.51 7.00 0.74
N LEU A 19 9.31 7.55 1.65
CA LEU A 19 8.83 8.43 2.73
C LEU A 19 8.32 9.81 2.23
N ASP A 20 8.33 10.04 0.93
CA ASP A 20 7.72 11.17 0.23
C ASP A 20 6.32 10.84 -0.32
N GLY A 21 5.88 9.58 -0.23
CA GLY A 21 4.62 9.08 -0.82
C GLY A 21 4.75 8.58 -2.26
N THR A 22 5.96 8.50 -2.82
CA THR A 22 6.21 7.95 -4.16
C THR A 22 6.14 6.42 -4.14
N VAL A 23 5.35 5.83 -5.03
CA VAL A 23 5.23 4.38 -5.17
C VAL A 23 6.48 3.81 -5.85
N ARG A 24 7.28 3.02 -5.14
CA ARG A 24 8.45 2.31 -5.67
C ARG A 24 8.08 0.95 -6.26
N ALA A 25 7.10 0.27 -5.66
CA ALA A 25 6.58 -1.00 -6.16
C ALA A 25 5.10 -1.18 -5.82
N HIS A 26 4.36 -1.82 -6.72
CA HIS A 26 2.97 -2.17 -6.49
C HIS A 26 2.64 -3.48 -7.22
N GLY A 27 2.36 -4.54 -6.45
CA GLY A 27 2.15 -5.88 -7.02
C GLY A 27 0.86 -6.00 -7.84
N ALA A 28 -0.24 -5.36 -7.43
CA ALA A 28 -1.50 -5.40 -8.19
C ALA A 28 -1.62 -4.37 -9.33
N ASN A 29 -1.07 -3.15 -9.19
CA ASN A 29 -1.27 -2.06 -10.14
C ASN A 29 0.05 -1.35 -10.50
N GLU A 30 0.72 -1.84 -11.52
CA GLU A 30 1.99 -1.27 -12.00
C GLU A 30 1.88 0.19 -12.46
N LYS A 31 0.69 0.65 -12.87
CA LYS A 31 0.46 2.04 -13.32
C LYS A 31 0.58 3.06 -12.19
N MET A 32 0.65 2.61 -10.94
CA MET A 32 0.90 3.47 -9.78
C MET A 32 2.39 3.69 -9.54
N VAL A 33 3.27 2.81 -10.02
CA VAL A 33 4.72 2.91 -9.81
C VAL A 33 5.26 4.21 -10.42
N GLY A 34 6.08 4.93 -9.65
CA GLY A 34 6.65 6.23 -9.99
C GLY A 34 5.74 7.42 -9.71
N LYS A 35 4.48 7.21 -9.30
CA LYS A 35 3.58 8.30 -8.92
C LYS A 35 3.72 8.63 -7.44
N ASN A 36 3.67 9.92 -7.13
CA ASN A 36 3.46 10.37 -5.76
C ASN A 36 1.96 10.35 -5.45
N LEU A 37 1.57 9.58 -4.44
CA LEU A 37 0.17 9.39 -4.05
C LEU A 37 -0.09 9.92 -2.64
N ILE A 38 0.74 10.83 -2.11
CA ILE A 38 0.61 11.32 -0.73
C ILE A 38 -0.77 11.94 -0.45
N GLU A 39 -1.34 12.62 -1.44
CA GLU A 39 -2.66 13.26 -1.38
C GLU A 39 -3.83 12.32 -1.70
N LEU A 40 -3.55 11.06 -2.05
CA LEU A 40 -4.59 10.10 -2.39
C LEU A 40 -5.40 9.74 -1.15
N LYS A 41 -6.72 9.84 -1.29
CA LYS A 41 -7.70 9.49 -0.25
C LYS A 41 -8.46 8.24 -0.65
N ASP A 42 -8.86 7.45 0.34
CA ASP A 42 -9.85 6.41 0.12
C ASP A 42 -11.27 7.00 0.00
N VAL A 43 -12.26 6.12 -0.16
CA VAL A 43 -13.67 6.51 -0.31
C VAL A 43 -14.27 7.20 0.90
N ASP A 44 -13.68 7.02 2.09
CA ASP A 44 -14.12 7.67 3.32
C ASP A 44 -13.35 9.00 3.56
N GLY A 45 -12.50 9.41 2.62
CA GLY A 45 -11.70 10.65 2.70
C GLY A 45 -10.39 10.49 3.48
N LYS A 46 -10.00 9.27 3.85
CA LYS A 46 -8.76 9.02 4.60
C LYS A 46 -7.54 9.09 3.69
N ALA A 47 -6.60 9.99 4.00
CA ALA A 47 -5.32 10.13 3.32
C ALA A 47 -4.35 8.99 3.72
N PHE A 48 -4.64 7.77 3.27
CA PHE A 48 -3.97 6.55 3.73
C PHE A 48 -2.48 6.50 3.37
N VAL A 49 -2.04 7.14 2.28
CA VAL A 49 -0.60 7.19 1.93
C VAL A 49 0.13 8.13 2.89
N LYS A 50 -0.43 9.30 3.18
CA LYS A 50 0.12 10.23 4.18
C LYS A 50 0.21 9.58 5.55
N GLU A 51 -0.88 8.97 6.04
CA GLU A 51 -0.87 8.28 7.32
C GLU A 51 0.19 7.16 7.37
N ARG A 52 0.36 6.41 6.28
CA ARG A 52 1.39 5.36 6.20
C ARG A 52 2.80 5.93 6.35
N VAL A 53 3.08 7.05 5.69
CA VAL A 53 4.38 7.74 5.80
C VAL A 53 4.59 8.25 7.23
N ASP A 54 3.58 8.90 7.81
CA ASP A 54 3.64 9.41 9.19
C ASP A 54 3.87 8.26 10.21
N LEU A 55 3.20 7.12 10.00
CA LEU A 55 3.38 5.92 10.82
C LEU A 55 4.76 5.29 10.63
N ALA A 56 5.28 5.21 9.39
CA ALA A 56 6.63 4.69 9.14
C ALA A 56 7.71 5.57 9.76
N GLN A 57 7.52 6.90 9.75
CA GLN A 57 8.46 7.83 10.38
C GLN A 57 8.44 7.76 11.91
N SER A 58 7.28 7.47 12.51
CA SER A 58 7.12 7.39 13.97
C SER A 58 7.32 5.99 14.55
N LYS A 59 7.09 4.93 13.76
CA LYS A 59 7.08 3.53 14.18
C LYS A 59 7.82 2.69 13.13
N GLY A 60 8.72 1.81 13.57
CA GLY A 60 9.41 0.88 12.67
C GLY A 60 8.45 -0.10 12.00
N THR A 61 7.44 -0.59 12.73
CA THR A 61 6.44 -1.54 12.22
C THR A 61 5.04 -1.15 12.69
N PHE A 62 4.02 -1.32 11.85
CA PHE A 62 2.65 -0.96 12.20
C PHE A 62 1.60 -1.67 11.33
N TRP A 63 0.37 -1.68 11.85
CA TRP A 63 -0.82 -2.05 11.10
C TRP A 63 -1.56 -0.79 10.65
N GLN A 64 -2.18 -0.85 9.48
CA GLN A 64 -2.97 0.22 8.89
C GLN A 64 -4.24 -0.34 8.24
N ASP A 65 -5.39 0.24 8.59
CA ASP A 65 -6.68 -0.07 7.97
C ASP A 65 -7.12 1.08 7.05
N TYR A 66 -7.59 0.76 5.84
CA TYR A 66 -8.19 1.70 4.88
C TYR A 66 -9.03 0.95 3.85
N LYS A 67 -9.83 1.64 3.04
CA LYS A 67 -10.59 1.00 1.95
C LYS A 67 -9.85 1.10 0.63
N PHE A 68 -9.84 0.02 -0.15
CA PHE A 68 -9.21 0.03 -1.47
C PHE A 68 -9.90 -0.92 -2.44
N THR A 69 -9.71 -0.70 -3.74
CA THR A 69 -10.21 -1.62 -4.76
C THR A 69 -9.52 -2.97 -4.63
N ASN A 70 -10.29 -4.05 -4.48
CA ASN A 70 -9.79 -5.41 -4.52
C ASN A 70 -9.50 -5.82 -5.98
N PRO A 71 -8.28 -6.29 -6.29
CA PRO A 71 -7.89 -6.62 -7.66
C PRO A 71 -8.69 -7.80 -8.24
N VAL A 72 -9.25 -8.67 -7.40
CA VAL A 72 -10.05 -9.84 -7.80
C VAL A 72 -11.52 -9.45 -7.98
N SER A 73 -12.17 -8.94 -6.92
CA SER A 73 -13.60 -8.63 -6.93
C SER A 73 -13.97 -7.34 -7.67
N LYS A 74 -12.99 -6.45 -7.89
CA LYS A 74 -13.15 -5.07 -8.41
C LYS A 74 -14.01 -4.16 -7.54
N LYS A 75 -14.39 -4.59 -6.35
CA LYS A 75 -15.14 -3.79 -5.38
C LYS A 75 -14.19 -3.03 -4.45
N ILE A 76 -14.70 -1.97 -3.84
CA ILE A 76 -13.98 -1.26 -2.78
C ILE A 76 -14.30 -1.97 -1.47
N GLU A 77 -13.26 -2.51 -0.83
CA GLU A 77 -13.38 -3.35 0.35
C GLU A 77 -12.43 -2.84 1.45
N PRO A 78 -12.76 -3.04 2.74
CA PRO A 78 -11.83 -2.78 3.82
C PRO A 78 -10.58 -3.64 3.65
N LYS A 79 -9.41 -3.02 3.80
CA LYS A 79 -8.12 -3.67 3.70
C LYS A 79 -7.32 -3.38 4.97
N GLN A 80 -6.65 -4.41 5.48
CA GLN A 80 -5.70 -4.28 6.57
C GLN A 80 -4.29 -4.58 6.05
N MET A 81 -3.38 -3.64 6.22
CA MET A 81 -1.97 -3.75 5.81
C MET A 81 -1.07 -3.82 7.02
N TYR A 82 -0.15 -4.76 7.02
CA TYR A 82 1.04 -4.71 7.84
C TYR A 82 2.16 -4.00 7.08
N CYS A 83 2.89 -3.12 7.74
CA CYS A 83 3.92 -2.30 7.16
C CYS A 83 5.17 -2.29 8.04
N GLU A 84 6.34 -2.29 7.39
CA GLU A 84 7.65 -2.11 8.02
C GLU A 84 8.42 -1.02 7.29
N LYS A 85 9.05 -0.11 8.05
CA LYS A 85 10.01 0.84 7.51
C LYS A 85 11.34 0.14 7.26
N LEU A 86 11.87 0.31 6.05
CA LEU A 86 13.19 -0.12 5.65
C LEU A 86 13.92 1.06 5.02
N ASP A 87 14.91 1.59 5.73
CA ASP A 87 15.67 2.79 5.35
C ASP A 87 14.77 3.99 4.97
N ASP A 88 14.75 4.35 3.69
CA ASP A 88 14.01 5.46 3.10
C ASP A 88 12.69 5.03 2.43
N ALA A 89 12.25 3.80 2.71
CA ALA A 89 11.03 3.21 2.21
C ALA A 89 10.17 2.57 3.31
N VAL A 90 8.92 2.31 2.96
CA VAL A 90 8.00 1.48 3.75
C VAL A 90 7.47 0.37 2.85
N VAL A 91 7.66 -0.88 3.30
CA VAL A 91 7.22 -2.09 2.63
C VAL A 91 5.97 -2.58 3.34
N CYS A 92 4.90 -2.84 2.60
CA CYS A 92 3.65 -3.30 3.18
C CYS A 92 3.04 -4.47 2.40
N GLY A 93 2.45 -5.41 3.14
CA GLY A 93 1.59 -6.47 2.61
C GLY A 93 0.27 -6.47 3.38
N GLY A 94 -0.83 -6.90 2.75
CA GLY A 94 -2.11 -6.89 3.45
C GLY A 94 -3.22 -7.60 2.71
N VAL A 95 -4.28 -7.85 3.47
CA VAL A 95 -5.42 -8.69 3.08
C VAL A 95 -6.69 -7.86 3.05
N TYR A 96 -7.59 -8.21 2.13
CA TYR A 96 -8.95 -7.68 2.12
C TYR A 96 -9.80 -8.43 3.14
N LYS A 97 -10.70 -7.71 3.82
CA LYS A 97 -11.64 -8.29 4.81
C LYS A 97 -12.93 -8.73 4.16
#